data_AF-A0A3D4NQ03-F1
#
_entry.id   AF-A0A3D4NQ03-F1
#
_cell.length_a   1.000
_cell.length_b   1.000
_cell.length_c   1.000
_cell.angle_alpha   90.00
_cell.angle_beta   90.00
_cell.angle_gamma   90.00
#
_symmetry.space_group_name_H-M   'P 1'
#
loop_
_entity.id
_entity.type
_entity.pdbx_description
1 polymer ?
#
loop_
_entity_poly.entity_id
_entity_poly.type
_entity_poly.pdbx_seq_one_letter_code
_entity_poly.pdbx_strand_id
1 'polypeptide(L)'
;MRSDSKKPKPEKQAEQASLGLRIAAWGGLVFLHFPILIIFLYAFNTEDAAFSFPPKGFTLKWIGVAFSRPDVLEAIKLSLQIAAVATLIALVLGTLASAALYRRDFFGKQGISLM
;
A
#
# COMPACT_ATOMS: atom_id res chain seq x y z
N MET A 1 -36.90 48.97 8.84
CA MET A 1 -37.02 47.99 7.74
C MET A 1 -35.70 47.95 6.96
N ARG A 2 -34.67 47.31 7.54
CA ARG A 2 -33.38 47.01 6.89
C ARG A 2 -32.96 45.63 7.41
N SER A 3 -33.55 44.59 6.81
CA SER A 3 -33.08 43.23 7.00
C SER A 3 -31.92 43.05 6.03
N ASP A 4 -30.71 43.12 6.57
CA ASP A 4 -29.49 42.81 5.85
C ASP A 4 -29.59 41.38 5.29
N SER A 5 -29.64 41.29 3.97
CA SER A 5 -29.45 40.06 3.21
C SER A 5 -28.01 39.59 3.44
N LYS A 6 -27.82 38.76 4.48
CA LYS A 6 -26.61 37.95 4.68
C LYS A 6 -26.49 36.99 3.49
N LYS A 7 -25.65 37.35 2.53
CA LYS A 7 -25.23 36.44 1.45
C LYS A 7 -24.58 35.20 2.07
N PRO A 8 -24.89 33.98 1.57
CA PRO A 8 -24.23 32.76 2.04
C PRO A 8 -22.73 32.83 1.74
N LYS A 9 -21.93 32.53 2.77
CA LYS A 9 -20.47 32.44 2.71
C LYS A 9 -20.12 31.27 1.77
N PRO A 10 -19.28 31.44 0.74
CA PRO A 10 -18.94 30.36 -0.16
C PRO A 10 -18.25 29.25 0.63
N GLU A 11 -18.83 28.06 0.52
CA GLU A 11 -18.43 26.84 1.16
C GLU A 11 -17.03 26.45 0.70
N LYS A 12 -16.12 26.37 1.67
CA LYS A 12 -14.81 25.70 1.66
C LYS A 12 -14.23 25.45 0.27
N GLN A 13 -13.40 26.38 -0.19
CA GLN A 13 -12.34 26.07 -1.13
C GLN A 13 -11.61 24.84 -0.57
N ALA A 14 -11.78 23.68 -1.20
CA ALA A 14 -10.89 22.56 -1.02
C ALA A 14 -9.48 23.15 -1.16
N GLU A 15 -8.72 23.13 -0.08
CA GLU A 15 -7.36 23.64 -0.04
C GLU A 15 -6.59 22.83 -1.07
N GLN A 16 -6.51 23.38 -2.29
CA GLN A 16 -5.84 22.77 -3.41
C GLN A 16 -4.40 22.66 -2.94
N ALA A 17 -3.99 21.43 -2.58
CA ALA A 17 -2.66 21.18 -2.05
C ALA A 17 -1.67 21.97 -2.89
N SER A 18 -0.91 22.85 -2.23
CA SER A 18 0.08 23.73 -2.84
C SER A 18 0.80 22.95 -3.95
N LEU A 19 0.94 23.55 -5.13
CA LEU A 19 1.57 22.90 -6.28
C LEU A 19 2.95 22.34 -5.89
N GLY A 20 3.67 23.04 -5.00
CA GLY A 20 4.91 22.56 -4.39
C GLY A 20 4.74 21.31 -3.52
N LEU A 21 3.70 21.21 -2.70
CA LEU A 21 3.41 20.02 -1.90
C LEU A 21 3.04 18.82 -2.79
N ARG A 22 2.31 19.05 -3.88
CA ARG A 22 1.99 17.99 -4.87
C ARG A 22 3.26 17.50 -5.58
N ILE A 23 4.13 18.42 -6.02
CA ILE A 23 5.41 18.05 -6.64
C ILE A 23 6.28 17.29 -5.65
N ALA A 24 6.37 17.74 -4.39
CA ALA A 24 7.14 17.06 -3.36
C ALA A 24 6.60 15.64 -3.09
N ALA A 25 5.28 15.47 -2.99
CA ALA A 25 4.64 14.18 -2.80
C ALA A 25 4.90 13.24 -3.99
N TRP A 26 4.74 13.72 -5.22
CA TRP A 26 5.04 12.94 -6.43
C TRP A 26 6.53 12.62 -6.57
N GLY A 27 7.41 13.57 -6.24
CA GLY A 27 8.85 13.36 -6.23
C GLY A 27 9.27 12.29 -5.24
N GLY A 28 8.72 12.32 -4.01
CA GLY A 28 8.94 11.28 -3.01
C GLY A 28 8.42 9.91 -3.45
N LEU A 29 7.24 9.87 -4.09
CA LEU A 29 6.67 8.63 -4.62
C LEU A 29 7.56 8.03 -5.72
N VAL A 30 8.00 8.85 -6.68
CA VAL A 30 8.91 8.42 -7.76
C VAL A 30 10.24 7.95 -7.18
N PHE A 31 10.81 8.68 -6.23
CA PHE A 31 12.05 8.29 -5.56
C PHE A 31 11.93 6.92 -4.86
N LEU A 32 10.83 6.67 -4.15
CA LEU A 32 10.57 5.38 -3.51
C LEU A 32 10.38 4.23 -4.51
N HIS A 33 9.74 4.50 -5.65
CA HIS A 33 9.48 3.49 -6.68
C HIS A 33 10.65 3.30 -7.66
N PHE A 34 11.57 4.26 -7.75
CA PHE A 34 12.73 4.19 -8.63
C PHE A 34 13.54 2.88 -8.48
N PRO A 35 13.93 2.43 -7.27
CA PRO A 35 14.64 1.15 -7.13
C PRO A 35 13.77 -0.06 -7.52
N ILE A 36 12.46 0.00 -7.27
CA ILE A 36 11.53 -1.05 -7.67
C ILE A 36 11.45 -1.14 -9.20
N LEU A 37 11.43 0.00 -9.90
CA LEU A 37 11.45 0.06 -11.36
C LEU A 37 12.74 -0.56 -11.93
N ILE A 38 13.89 -0.32 -11.31
CA ILE A 38 15.16 -0.95 -11.73
C ILE A 38 15.08 -2.47 -11.61
N ILE A 39 14.61 -2.98 -10.46
CA ILE A 39 14.45 -4.43 -10.25
C ILE A 39 13.43 -5.01 -11.22
N PHE A 40 12.32 -4.30 -11.47
CA PHE A 40 11.31 -4.70 -12.44
C PHE A 40 11.90 -4.80 -13.84
N LEU A 41 12.62 -3.79 -14.33
CA LEU A 41 13.29 -3.82 -15.62
C LEU A 41 14.31 -4.97 -15.71
N TYR A 42 15.05 -5.23 -14.64
CA TYR A 42 15.99 -6.34 -14.56
C TYR A 42 15.29 -7.71 -14.61
N ALA A 43 14.11 -7.84 -14.00
CA ALA A 43 13.35 -9.10 -13.98
C ALA A 43 12.89 -9.56 -15.38
N PHE A 44 12.81 -8.65 -16.35
CA PHE A 44 12.51 -8.97 -17.76
C PHE A 44 13.73 -8.94 -18.69
N ASN A 45 14.95 -8.85 -18.14
CA ASN A 45 16.17 -8.88 -18.94
C ASN A 45 16.53 -10.31 -19.37
N THR A 46 17.00 -10.46 -20.61
CA THR A 46 17.15 -11.76 -21.31
C THR A 46 18.33 -12.62 -20.82
N GLU A 47 19.29 -12.04 -20.09
CA GLU A 47 20.56 -12.71 -19.75
C GLU A 47 20.43 -13.58 -18.47
N ASP A 48 20.92 -14.84 -18.55
CA ASP A 48 21.13 -15.75 -17.40
C ASP A 48 22.32 -15.31 -16.51
N ALA A 49 23.11 -14.33 -16.96
CA ALA A 49 24.25 -13.79 -16.24
C ALA A 49 24.04 -12.30 -15.95
N ALA A 50 24.18 -11.91 -14.68
CA ALA A 50 24.10 -10.54 -14.20
C ALA A 50 25.18 -9.57 -14.76
N PHE A 51 25.91 -9.94 -15.81
CA PHE A 51 27.18 -9.32 -16.20
C PHE A 51 27.40 -9.08 -17.70
N SER A 52 26.43 -9.33 -18.59
CA SER A 52 26.58 -9.00 -20.02
C SER A 52 25.69 -7.85 -20.46
N PHE A 53 26.32 -6.75 -20.86
CA PHE A 53 25.74 -5.57 -21.50
C PHE A 53 26.24 -5.59 -22.96
N PRO A 54 25.40 -5.51 -24.01
CA PRO A 54 24.05 -4.93 -24.08
C PRO A 54 22.89 -5.96 -24.03
N PRO A 55 21.77 -5.64 -23.36
CA PRO A 55 20.58 -6.48 -23.29
C PRO A 55 19.92 -6.62 -24.67
N LYS A 56 19.96 -7.82 -25.26
CA LYS A 56 19.48 -8.05 -26.63
C LYS A 56 17.96 -8.20 -26.78
N GLY A 57 17.20 -8.31 -25.68
CA GLY A 57 15.75 -8.47 -25.74
C GLY A 57 15.03 -8.45 -24.39
N PHE A 58 13.69 -8.45 -24.44
CA PHE A 58 12.78 -8.63 -23.31
C PHE A 58 12.45 -10.13 -23.16
N THR A 59 12.61 -10.72 -21.98
CA THR A 59 12.29 -12.13 -21.72
C THR A 59 11.26 -12.32 -20.62
N LEU A 60 10.43 -13.35 -20.78
CA LEU A 60 9.52 -13.88 -19.74
C LEU A 60 9.97 -15.26 -19.25
N LYS A 61 11.15 -15.73 -19.67
CA LYS A 61 11.70 -17.06 -19.35
C LYS A 61 11.72 -17.33 -17.85
N TRP A 62 12.15 -16.37 -17.04
CA TRP A 62 12.25 -16.51 -15.59
C TRP A 62 10.91 -16.68 -14.90
N ILE A 63 9.87 -16.01 -15.40
CA ILE A 63 8.50 -16.19 -14.94
C ILE A 63 8.10 -17.64 -15.23
N GLY A 64 8.27 -18.11 -16.47
CA GLY A 64 8.01 -19.51 -16.83
C GLY A 64 8.78 -20.52 -15.98
N VAL A 65 10.07 -20.26 -15.70
CA VAL A 65 10.91 -21.12 -14.84
C VAL A 65 10.41 -21.13 -13.40
N ALA A 66 10.04 -19.98 -12.85
CA ALA A 66 9.49 -19.88 -11.49
C ALA A 66 8.15 -20.62 -11.38
N PHE A 67 7.26 -20.46 -12.35
CA PHE A 67 5.97 -21.16 -12.40
C PHE A 67 6.10 -22.66 -12.67
N SER A 68 7.19 -23.12 -13.30
CA SER A 68 7.43 -24.54 -13.55
C SER A 68 8.05 -25.27 -12.36
N ARG A 69 8.47 -24.54 -11.31
CA ARG A 69 9.08 -25.13 -10.10
C ARG A 69 8.01 -25.42 -9.05
N PRO A 70 7.77 -26.70 -8.69
CA PRO A 70 6.80 -27.07 -7.66
C PRO A 70 7.07 -26.38 -6.33
N ASP A 71 8.33 -26.31 -5.91
CA ASP A 71 8.74 -25.67 -4.65
C ASP A 71 8.30 -24.20 -4.55
N VAL A 72 8.36 -23.47 -5.67
CA VAL A 72 7.97 -22.05 -5.74
C VAL A 72 6.45 -21.93 -5.60
N LEU A 73 5.69 -22.78 -6.31
CA LEU A 73 4.23 -22.77 -6.24
C LEU A 73 3.72 -23.19 -4.85
N GLU A 74 4.34 -24.19 -4.23
CA GLU A 74 4.03 -24.63 -2.88
C GLU A 74 4.31 -23.52 -1.86
N ALA A 75 5.45 -22.83 -1.97
CA ALA A 75 5.79 -21.71 -1.10
C ALA A 75 4.79 -20.55 -1.22
N ILE A 76 4.37 -20.21 -2.46
CA ILE A 76 3.34 -19.18 -2.70
C ILE A 76 2.02 -19.59 -2.07
N LYS A 77 1.58 -20.83 -2.28
CA LYS A 77 0.32 -21.36 -1.73
C LYS A 77 0.32 -21.35 -0.20
N LEU A 78 1.42 -21.80 0.41
CA LEU A 78 1.59 -21.80 1.86
C LEU A 78 1.53 -20.37 2.42
N SER A 79 2.26 -19.44 1.81
CA SER A 79 2.27 -18.03 2.20
C SER A 79 0.86 -17.42 2.14
N LEU A 80 0.14 -17.69 1.04
CA LEU A 80 -1.22 -17.19 0.86
C LEU A 80 -2.20 -17.77 1.89
N GLN A 81 -2.09 -19.07 2.18
CA GLN A 81 -2.93 -19.74 3.17
C GLN A 81 -2.70 -19.15 4.57
N ILE A 82 -1.44 -18.99 4.98
CA ILE A 82 -1.10 -18.41 6.28
C ILE A 82 -1.56 -16.96 6.36
N ALA A 83 -1.31 -16.16 5.31
CA ALA A 83 -1.75 -14.77 5.26
C ALA A 83 -3.26 -14.64 5.39
N ALA A 84 -4.04 -15.45 4.66
CA ALA A 84 -5.50 -15.41 4.71
C ALA A 84 -6.04 -15.76 6.11
N VAL A 85 -5.53 -16.82 6.73
CA VAL A 85 -5.94 -17.23 8.08
C VAL A 85 -5.57 -16.14 9.10
N ALA A 86 -4.36 -15.60 9.02
CA ALA A 86 -3.91 -14.53 9.90
C ALA A 86 -4.76 -13.27 9.75
N THR A 87 -5.08 -12.84 8.52
CA THR A 87 -5.95 -11.69 8.25
C THR A 87 -7.36 -11.91 8.78
N LEU A 88 -7.95 -13.09 8.62
CA LEU A 88 -9.28 -13.39 9.15
C LEU A 88 -9.32 -13.30 10.68
N ILE A 89 -8.33 -13.90 11.35
CA ILE A 89 -8.23 -13.84 12.81
C ILE A 89 -8.03 -12.39 13.26
N ALA A 90 -7.11 -11.66 12.62
CA ALA A 90 -6.86 -10.25 12.92
C ALA A 90 -8.11 -9.39 12.72
N LEU A 91 -8.90 -9.65 11.68
CA LEU A 91 -10.13 -8.91 11.41
C LEU A 91 -11.20 -9.20 12.47
N VAL A 92 -11.41 -10.46 12.84
CA VAL A 92 -12.36 -10.84 13.89
C VAL A 92 -11.96 -10.23 15.23
N LEU A 93 -10.72 -10.42 15.65
CA LEU A 93 -10.23 -9.90 16.93
C LEU A 93 -10.18 -8.37 16.95
N GLY A 94 -9.70 -7.74 15.88
CA GLY A 94 -9.65 -6.29 15.74
C GLY A 94 -11.04 -5.66 15.73
N THR A 95 -12.01 -6.28 15.04
CA THR A 95 -13.41 -5.82 15.04
C THR A 95 -14.04 -5.95 16.42
N LEU A 96 -13.85 -7.08 17.10
CA LEU A 96 -14.37 -7.29 18.45
C LEU A 96 -13.75 -6.32 19.47
N ALA A 97 -12.43 -6.09 19.38
CA ALA A 97 -11.73 -5.12 20.22
C ALA A 97 -12.23 -3.70 19.99
N SER A 98 -12.38 -3.29 18.73
CA SER A 98 -12.95 -1.99 18.36
C SER A 98 -14.40 -1.84 18.87
N ALA A 99 -15.24 -2.86 18.70
CA ALA A 99 -16.61 -2.85 19.18
C ALA A 99 -16.71 -2.77 20.72
N ALA A 100 -15.83 -3.47 21.44
CA ALA A 100 -15.75 -3.41 22.90
C ALA A 100 -15.31 -2.02 23.38
N LEU A 101 -14.28 -1.43 22.75
CA LEU A 101 -13.84 -0.07 23.01
C LEU A 101 -14.95 0.96 22.73
N TYR A 102 -15.75 0.79 21.67
CA TYR A 102 -16.84 1.72 21.38
C TYR A 102 -18.02 1.60 22.36
N ARG A 103 -18.39 0.38 22.77
CA ARG A 103 -19.66 0.14 23.50
C ARG A 103 -19.52 -0.05 25.02
N ARG A 104 -18.35 -0.41 25.55
CA ARG A 104 -18.18 -0.76 26.97
C ARG A 104 -17.15 0.12 27.65
N ASP A 105 -17.51 0.76 28.77
CA ASP A 105 -16.53 1.40 29.66
C ASP A 105 -15.91 0.35 30.57
N PHE A 106 -14.74 -0.16 30.18
CA PHE A 106 -13.97 -1.14 30.95
C PHE A 106 -12.72 -0.49 31.57
N PHE A 107 -12.28 -1.05 32.69
CA PHE A 107 -11.09 -0.61 33.42
C PHE A 107 -9.83 -0.83 32.55
N GLY A 108 -9.29 0.24 31.97
CA GLY A 108 -8.18 0.22 30.99
C GLY A 108 -8.35 1.14 29.78
N LYS A 109 -9.59 1.58 29.49
CA LYS A 109 -9.88 2.53 28.40
C LYS A 109 -9.08 3.84 28.45
N GLN A 110 -8.83 4.36 29.65
CA GLN A 110 -8.12 5.62 29.86
C GLN A 110 -6.63 5.56 29.49
N GLY A 111 -6.01 4.37 29.40
CA GLY A 111 -4.62 4.23 28.92
C GLY A 111 -4.52 4.09 27.41
N ILE A 112 -5.52 3.47 26.76
CA ILE A 112 -5.55 3.25 25.30
C ILE A 112 -6.14 4.46 24.56
N SER A 113 -7.06 5.20 25.18
CA SER A 113 -7.75 6.36 24.56
C SER A 113 -7.00 7.69 24.73
N LEU A 114 -5.88 7.73 25.47
CA LEU A 114 -5.11 8.94 25.75
C LEU A 114 -3.76 9.03 24.98
N MET A 115 -3.45 8.06 24.11
CA MET A 115 -2.39 8.16 23.09
C MET A 115 -3.02 8.45 21.73
#